data_AF-A0A962GNB5-F1
#
_entry.id   AF-A0A962GNB5-F1
#
_cell.length_a   1.000
_cell.length_b   1.000
_cell.length_c   1.000
_cell.angle_alpha   90.00
_cell.angle_beta   90.00
_cell.angle_gamma   90.00
#
_symmetry.space_group_name_H-M   'P 1'
#
loop_
_entity.id
_entity.type
_entity.pdbx_description
1 polymer ?
#
loop_
_entity_poly.entity_id
_entity_poly.type
_entity_poly.pdbx_seq_one_letter_code
_entity_poly.pdbx_strand_id
1 'polypeptide(L)'
;MSSLTPLLAVLLVSAVCLYLRTPLKVWTLAAGVALALAGVYGGGHWLAVGLTTVAFVALAVVLNHRPLRARLISAPMLDFYRRQLPQLSDTERVALAAGTVGFEGELFSGKPDWNKLLAEPVPQLTAEEQAFVDGPVEQACAMVSDWQITHETDLPPELWDFLKQHKFFGMIIP
;
A
#
# COMPACT_ATOMS: atom_id res chain seq x y z
N MET A 1 -17.47 -6.99 -44.46
CA MET A 1 -16.66 -7.40 -43.29
C MET A 1 -16.06 -6.13 -42.69
N SER A 2 -16.23 -5.88 -41.39
CA SER A 2 -15.94 -4.57 -40.78
C SER A 2 -14.43 -4.37 -40.58
N SER A 3 -13.91 -3.19 -40.92
CA SER A 3 -12.51 -2.81 -40.69
C SER A 3 -12.13 -2.72 -39.20
N LEU A 4 -13.11 -2.74 -38.30
CA LEU A 4 -12.92 -2.64 -36.85
C LEU A 4 -12.68 -3.98 -36.15
N THR A 5 -12.81 -5.10 -36.86
CA THR A 5 -12.61 -6.45 -36.29
C THR A 5 -11.27 -6.65 -35.56
N PRO A 6 -10.08 -6.22 -36.08
CA PRO A 6 -8.82 -6.39 -35.36
C PRO A 6 -8.75 -5.56 -34.08
N LEU A 7 -9.29 -4.35 -34.09
CA LEU A 7 -9.31 -3.46 -32.93
C LEU A 7 -10.19 -4.04 -31.81
N LEU A 8 -11.40 -4.48 -32.16
CA LEU A 8 -12.33 -5.08 -31.20
C LEU A 8 -11.78 -6.37 -30.59
N ALA A 9 -11.10 -7.20 -31.39
CA ALA A 9 -10.46 -8.42 -30.91
C ALA A 9 -9.39 -8.12 -29.84
N VAL A 10 -8.51 -7.14 -30.10
CA VAL A 10 -7.46 -6.73 -29.15
C VAL A 10 -8.05 -6.13 -27.87
N LEU A 11 -9.08 -5.28 -27.99
CA LEU A 11 -9.76 -4.69 -26.82
C LEU A 11 -10.44 -5.76 -25.97
N LEU A 12 -11.13 -6.73 -26.59
CA LEU A 12 -11.80 -7.80 -25.87
C LEU A 12 -10.82 -8.70 -25.13
N VAL A 13 -9.73 -9.12 -25.78
CA VAL A 13 -8.68 -9.90 -25.11
C VAL A 13 -8.02 -9.10 -23.98
N SER A 14 -7.80 -7.80 -24.18
CA SER A 14 -7.26 -6.93 -23.14
C SER A 14 -8.18 -6.85 -21.92
N ALA A 15 -9.48 -6.71 -22.14
CA ALA A 15 -10.49 -6.70 -21.07
C ALA A 15 -10.52 -8.03 -20.29
N VAL A 16 -10.50 -9.16 -21.01
CA VAL A 16 -10.46 -10.49 -20.39
C VAL A 16 -9.17 -10.70 -19.59
N CYS A 17 -8.02 -10.36 -20.16
CA CYS A 17 -6.73 -10.44 -19.49
C CYS A 17 -6.66 -9.58 -18.22
N LEU A 18 -7.30 -8.40 -18.24
CA LEU A 18 -7.40 -7.50 -17.09
C LEU A 18 -8.31 -8.09 -16.01
N TYR A 19 -9.48 -8.62 -16.38
CA TYR A 19 -10.41 -9.28 -15.45
C TYR A 19 -9.74 -10.47 -14.75
N LEU A 20 -8.99 -11.28 -15.50
CA LEU A 20 -8.27 -12.44 -14.99
C LEU A 20 -6.92 -12.09 -14.32
N ARG A 21 -6.56 -10.81 -14.23
CA ARG A 21 -5.29 -10.32 -13.64
C ARG A 21 -4.04 -11.05 -14.15
N THR A 22 -4.02 -11.33 -15.44
CA THR A 22 -2.94 -12.09 -16.07
C THR A 22 -1.65 -11.27 -16.18
N PRO A 23 -0.46 -11.91 -16.16
CA PRO A 23 0.80 -11.20 -16.30
C PRO A 23 0.95 -10.59 -17.71
N LEU A 24 1.68 -9.48 -17.80
CA LEU A 24 1.81 -8.69 -19.03
C LEU A 24 2.29 -9.50 -20.26
N LYS A 25 3.16 -10.50 -20.03
CA LYS A 25 3.65 -11.38 -21.10
C LYS A 25 2.53 -12.24 -21.72
N VAL A 26 1.61 -12.74 -20.89
CA VAL A 26 0.47 -13.53 -21.35
C VAL A 26 -0.48 -12.65 -22.14
N TRP A 27 -0.75 -11.43 -21.67
CA TRP A 27 -1.53 -10.45 -22.43
C TRP A 27 -0.91 -10.16 -23.80
N THR A 28 0.41 -9.93 -23.89
CA THR A 28 1.04 -9.64 -25.19
C THR A 28 0.95 -10.80 -26.18
N LEU A 29 1.08 -12.03 -25.70
CA LEU A 29 0.95 -13.21 -26.54
C LEU A 29 -0.49 -13.39 -27.00
N ALA A 30 -1.46 -13.35 -26.07
CA ALA A 30 -2.87 -13.55 -26.36
C ALA A 30 -3.42 -12.47 -27.30
N ALA A 31 -3.10 -11.19 -27.04
CA ALA A 31 -3.54 -10.08 -27.88
C ALA A 31 -2.88 -10.11 -29.27
N GLY A 32 -1.60 -10.51 -29.35
CA GLY A 32 -0.90 -10.69 -30.62
C GLY A 32 -1.51 -11.80 -31.49
N VAL A 33 -1.85 -12.94 -30.86
CA VAL A 33 -2.53 -14.06 -31.55
C VAL A 33 -3.93 -13.64 -32.03
N ALA A 34 -4.71 -12.98 -31.17
CA ALA A 34 -6.05 -12.52 -31.53
C ALA A 34 -6.02 -11.51 -32.68
N LEU A 35 -5.05 -10.60 -32.68
CA LEU A 35 -4.83 -9.65 -33.76
C LEU A 35 -4.46 -10.34 -35.08
N ALA A 36 -3.56 -11.34 -35.05
CA ALA A 36 -3.18 -12.10 -36.24
C ALA A 36 -4.37 -12.87 -36.83
N LEU A 37 -5.15 -13.54 -35.98
CA LEU A 37 -6.36 -14.25 -36.40
C LEU A 37 -7.42 -13.30 -36.96
N ALA A 38 -7.64 -12.16 -36.31
CA ALA A 38 -8.56 -11.15 -36.81
C ALA A 38 -8.09 -10.51 -38.13
N GLY A 39 -6.78 -10.39 -38.34
CA GLY A 39 -6.20 -9.92 -39.60
C GLY A 39 -6.42 -10.88 -40.77
N VAL A 40 -6.27 -12.20 -40.53
CA VAL A 40 -6.42 -13.23 -41.57
C VAL A 40 -7.90 -13.52 -41.87
N TYR A 41 -8.72 -13.68 -40.83
CA TYR A 41 -10.11 -14.14 -40.98
C TYR A 41 -11.14 -13.01 -40.95
N GLY A 42 -10.78 -11.83 -40.43
CA GLY A 42 -11.72 -10.73 -40.22
C GLY A 42 -12.08 -9.93 -41.47
N GLY A 43 -11.40 -10.17 -42.60
CA GLY A 43 -11.67 -9.52 -43.89
C GLY A 43 -11.60 -7.99 -43.85
N GLY A 44 -10.85 -7.45 -42.90
CA GLY A 44 -10.64 -6.01 -42.76
C GLY A 44 -9.70 -5.48 -43.85
N HIS A 45 -9.83 -4.19 -44.17
CA HIS A 45 -8.90 -3.53 -45.08
C HIS A 45 -7.47 -3.59 -44.53
N TRP A 46 -6.48 -3.88 -45.38
CA TRP A 46 -5.09 -4.10 -44.99
C TRP A 46 -4.50 -2.93 -44.18
N LEU A 47 -4.89 -1.69 -44.51
CA LEU A 47 -4.48 -0.49 -43.75
C LEU A 47 -4.97 -0.53 -42.29
N ALA A 48 -6.20 -0.98 -42.04
CA ALA A 48 -6.76 -1.01 -40.70
C ALA A 48 -6.04 -2.06 -39.83
N VAL A 49 -5.74 -3.23 -40.41
CA VAL A 49 -4.94 -4.27 -39.76
C VAL A 49 -3.52 -3.78 -39.51
N GLY A 50 -2.87 -3.16 -40.50
CA GLY A 50 -1.53 -2.61 -40.38
C GLY A 50 -1.40 -1.55 -39.29
N LEU A 51 -2.31 -0.56 -39.27
CA LEU A 51 -2.32 0.49 -38.25
C LEU A 51 -2.55 -0.08 -36.85
N THR A 52 -3.49 -1.00 -36.69
CA THR A 52 -3.77 -1.65 -35.40
C THR A 52 -2.56 -2.44 -34.93
N THR A 53 -1.84 -3.11 -35.84
CA THR A 53 -0.64 -3.87 -35.54
C THR A 53 0.51 -2.98 -35.10
N VAL A 54 0.77 -1.89 -35.83
CA VAL A 54 1.81 -0.93 -35.46
C VAL A 54 1.52 -0.32 -34.09
N ALA A 55 0.28 0.09 -33.83
CA ALA A 55 -0.13 0.62 -32.54
C ALA A 55 0.04 -0.41 -31.41
N PHE A 56 -0.37 -1.67 -31.64
CA PHE A 56 -0.22 -2.75 -30.67
C PHE A 56 1.25 -3.05 -30.37
N VAL A 57 2.10 -3.16 -31.39
CA VAL A 57 3.54 -3.42 -31.21
C VAL A 57 4.20 -2.28 -30.46
N ALA A 58 3.92 -1.02 -30.81
CA ALA A 58 4.44 0.13 -30.10
C ALA A 58 4.04 0.10 -28.61
N LEU A 59 2.77 -0.17 -28.31
CA LEU A 59 2.28 -0.29 -26.94
C LEU A 59 2.94 -1.46 -26.20
N ALA A 60 3.04 -2.63 -26.83
CA ALA A 60 3.65 -3.82 -26.26
C ALA A 60 5.15 -3.61 -25.95
N VAL A 61 5.88 -2.89 -26.80
CA VAL A 61 7.28 -2.53 -26.57
C VAL A 61 7.40 -1.59 -25.36
N VAL A 62 6.59 -0.52 -25.31
CA VAL A 62 6.61 0.43 -24.18
C VAL A 62 6.27 -0.27 -22.87
N LEU A 63 5.26 -1.14 -22.85
CA LEU A 63 4.81 -1.81 -21.64
C LEU A 63 5.75 -2.92 -21.15
N ASN A 64 6.36 -3.71 -22.06
CA ASN A 64 7.26 -4.79 -21.65
C ASN A 64 8.67 -4.30 -21.32
N HIS A 65 9.12 -3.21 -21.95
CA HIS A 65 10.45 -2.67 -21.72
C HIS A 65 10.47 -1.83 -20.45
N ARG A 66 10.93 -2.44 -19.35
CA ARG A 66 10.92 -1.87 -17.98
C ARG A 66 11.34 -0.40 -17.89
N PRO A 67 12.47 0.07 -18.46
CA PRO A 67 12.87 1.47 -18.30
C PRO A 67 11.99 2.44 -19.12
N LEU A 68 11.41 1.99 -20.24
CA LEU A 68 10.45 2.81 -21.00
C LEU A 68 9.13 2.95 -20.24
N ARG A 69 8.59 1.83 -19.73
CA ARG A 69 7.41 1.84 -18.87
C ARG A 69 7.61 2.71 -17.64
N ALA A 70 8.77 2.58 -16.98
CA ALA A 70 9.08 3.35 -15.79
C ALA A 70 9.10 4.85 -16.10
N ARG A 71 9.77 5.27 -17.19
CA ARG A 71 9.90 6.67 -17.57
C ARG A 71 8.60 7.30 -18.09
N LEU A 72 7.83 6.56 -18.89
CA LEU A 72 6.66 7.11 -19.59
C LEU A 72 5.34 6.96 -18.82
N ILE A 73 5.24 5.94 -17.97
CA ILE A 73 3.98 5.59 -17.28
C ILE A 73 4.15 5.65 -15.77
N SER A 74 5.08 4.87 -15.21
CA SER A 74 5.14 4.68 -13.75
C SER A 74 5.65 5.93 -13.01
N ALA A 75 6.69 6.60 -13.51
CA ALA A 75 7.25 7.79 -12.84
C ALA A 75 6.30 9.00 -12.86
N PRO A 76 5.67 9.38 -13.99
CA PRO A 76 4.68 10.45 -13.98
C PRO A 76 3.49 10.16 -13.06
N MET A 77 3.03 8.90 -13.04
CA MET A 77 1.93 8.49 -12.17
C MET A 77 2.32 8.55 -10.69
N LEU A 78 3.56 8.16 -10.35
CA LEU A 78 4.10 8.29 -9.01
C LEU A 78 4.27 9.75 -8.59
N ASP A 79 4.76 10.61 -9.48
CA ASP A 79 4.91 12.04 -9.21
C ASP A 79 3.56 12.72 -9.00
N PHE A 80 2.55 12.35 -9.79
CA PHE A 80 1.18 12.79 -9.57
C PHE A 80 0.67 12.39 -8.18
N TYR A 81 0.86 11.13 -7.80
CA TYR A 81 0.45 10.63 -6.49
C TYR A 81 1.18 11.33 -5.34
N ARG A 82 2.51 11.52 -5.46
CA ARG A 82 3.32 12.23 -4.47
C ARG A 82 2.88 13.67 -4.24
N ARG A 83 2.38 14.35 -5.26
CA ARG A 83 1.86 15.72 -5.13
C ARG A 83 0.56 15.78 -4.32
N GLN A 84 -0.20 14.69 -4.24
CA GLN A 84 -1.43 14.63 -3.46
C GLN A 84 -1.20 14.18 -2.01
N LEU A 85 -0.06 13.55 -1.72
CA LEU A 85 0.26 13.13 -0.37
C LEU A 85 0.61 14.36 0.49
N PRO A 86 0.08 14.46 1.72
CA PRO A 86 0.48 15.49 2.66
C PRO A 86 1.97 15.33 3.01
N GLN A 87 2.65 16.46 3.25
CA GLN A 87 4.03 16.43 3.73
C GLN A 87 4.03 16.07 5.22
N LEU A 88 4.80 15.06 5.59
CA LEU A 88 5.03 14.71 6.99
C LEU A 88 5.86 15.81 7.66
N SER A 89 5.43 16.23 8.84
CA SER A 89 6.23 17.09 9.72
C SER A 89 7.48 16.35 10.21
N ASP A 90 8.48 17.10 10.66
CA ASP A 90 9.73 16.50 11.15
C ASP A 90 9.50 15.62 12.39
N THR A 91 8.54 15.96 13.24
CA THR A 91 8.16 15.15 14.40
C THR A 91 7.44 13.86 14.01
N GLU A 92 6.50 13.91 13.06
CA GLU A 92 5.83 12.70 12.54
C GLU A 92 6.83 11.76 11.85
N ARG A 93 7.81 12.31 11.15
CA ARG A 93 8.87 11.53 10.50
C ARG A 93 9.73 10.81 11.53
N VAL A 94 10.13 11.50 12.61
CA VAL A 94 10.89 10.90 13.70
C VAL A 94 10.06 9.83 14.41
N ALA A 95 8.77 10.09 14.67
CA ALA A 95 7.88 9.11 15.28
C ALA A 95 7.71 7.85 14.41
N LEU A 96 7.53 8.01 13.11
CA LEU A 96 7.44 6.89 12.16
C LEU A 96 8.76 6.12 12.03
N ALA A 97 9.91 6.82 12.07
CA ALA A 97 11.23 6.19 11.98
C ALA A 97 11.68 5.49 13.26
N ALA A 98 11.19 5.93 14.42
CA ALA A 98 11.42 5.28 15.70
C ALA A 98 10.61 3.98 15.86
N GLY A 99 9.52 3.84 15.10
CA GLY A 99 8.72 2.61 15.05
C GLY A 99 9.36 1.52 14.20
N THR A 100 8.99 0.26 14.48
CA THR A 100 9.25 -0.88 13.60
C THR A 100 8.06 -1.09 12.67
N VAL A 101 8.31 -1.67 11.49
CA VAL A 101 7.22 -2.09 10.60
C VAL A 101 6.56 -3.32 11.22
N GLY A 102 5.34 -3.15 11.71
CA GLY A 102 4.53 -4.20 12.31
C GLY A 102 3.90 -5.15 11.30
N PHE A 103 2.87 -5.88 11.76
CA PHE A 103 2.14 -6.85 10.96
C PHE A 103 1.39 -6.20 9.77
N GLU A 104 1.09 -4.91 9.87
CA GLU A 104 0.41 -4.13 8.84
C GLU A 104 1.23 -4.04 7.56
N GLY A 105 2.56 -4.08 7.68
CA GLY A 105 3.46 -4.10 6.51
C GLY A 105 3.22 -5.31 5.61
N GLU A 106 2.94 -6.48 6.19
CA GLU A 106 2.58 -7.69 5.43
C GLU A 106 1.24 -7.50 4.70
N LEU A 107 0.25 -6.91 5.36
CA LEU A 107 -1.08 -6.70 4.78
C LEU A 107 -1.03 -5.70 3.61
N PHE A 108 -0.32 -4.59 3.79
CA PHE A 108 -0.20 -3.54 2.75
C PHE A 108 0.71 -3.93 1.59
N SER A 109 1.48 -5.02 1.70
CA SER A 109 2.30 -5.55 0.59
C SER A 109 1.46 -6.11 -0.57
N GLY A 110 0.17 -6.41 -0.33
CA GLY A 110 -0.75 -7.01 -1.32
C GLY A 110 -0.55 -8.51 -1.53
N LYS A 111 0.45 -9.13 -0.87
CA LYS A 111 0.64 -10.59 -0.82
C LYS A 111 1.19 -10.99 0.56
N PRO A 112 0.38 -10.91 1.63
CA PRO A 112 0.83 -11.19 2.99
C PRO A 112 1.29 -12.64 3.16
N ASP A 113 2.37 -12.85 3.93
CA ASP A 113 2.75 -14.17 4.40
C ASP A 113 1.97 -14.54 5.68
N TRP A 114 0.96 -15.37 5.52
CA TRP A 114 0.11 -15.82 6.63
C TRP A 114 0.85 -16.67 7.66
N ASN A 115 1.88 -17.41 7.25
CA ASN A 115 2.64 -18.23 8.21
C ASN A 115 3.41 -17.34 9.18
N LYS A 116 3.97 -16.23 8.68
CA LYS A 116 4.63 -15.23 9.52
C LYS A 116 3.64 -14.56 10.47
N LEU A 117 2.49 -14.12 9.96
CA LEU A 117 1.47 -13.45 10.77
C LEU A 117 0.90 -14.34 11.88
N LEU A 118 0.69 -15.63 11.60
CA LEU A 118 0.17 -16.59 12.58
C LEU A 118 1.23 -17.09 13.56
N ALA A 119 2.51 -16.96 13.21
CA ALA A 119 3.62 -17.35 14.08
C ALA A 119 4.02 -16.26 15.08
N GLU A 120 3.48 -15.04 14.97
CA GLU A 120 3.77 -13.96 15.90
C GLU A 120 3.28 -14.35 17.31
N PRO A 121 4.17 -14.37 18.33
CA PRO A 121 3.79 -14.74 19.67
C PRO A 121 2.83 -13.70 20.28
N VAL A 122 1.94 -14.16 21.15
CA VAL A 122 1.14 -13.24 21.97
C VAL A 122 2.10 -12.43 22.84
N PRO A 123 2.06 -11.08 22.80
CA PRO A 123 2.93 -10.26 23.64
C PRO A 123 2.61 -10.55 25.10
N GLN A 124 3.65 -10.87 25.88
CA GLN A 124 3.56 -11.08 27.32
C GLN A 124 4.38 -10.01 28.02
N LEU A 125 3.83 -9.45 29.08
CA LEU A 125 4.57 -8.53 29.95
C LEU A 125 5.61 -9.34 30.73
N THR A 126 6.81 -8.78 30.84
CA THR A 126 7.81 -9.24 31.79
C THR A 126 7.31 -9.07 33.22
N ALA A 127 7.94 -9.75 34.18
CA ALA A 127 7.57 -9.60 35.59
C ALA A 127 7.70 -8.16 36.10
N GLU A 128 8.68 -7.40 35.58
CA GLU A 128 8.88 -6.00 35.92
C GLU A 128 7.76 -5.12 35.33
N GLU A 129 7.42 -5.30 34.05
CA GLU A 129 6.33 -4.58 33.41
C GLU A 129 4.98 -4.89 34.06
N GLN A 130 4.72 -6.15 34.40
CA GLN A 130 3.51 -6.56 35.10
C GLN A 130 3.44 -5.92 36.49
N ALA A 131 4.54 -5.90 37.25
CA ALA A 131 4.59 -5.23 38.54
C ALA A 131 4.41 -3.70 38.43
N PHE A 132 4.86 -3.09 37.34
CA PHE A 132 4.63 -1.67 37.07
C PHE A 132 3.15 -1.38 36.79
N VAL A 133 2.48 -2.24 36.02
CA VAL A 133 1.03 -2.15 35.75
C VAL A 133 0.24 -2.36 37.04
N ASP A 134 0.51 -3.42 37.79
CA ASP A 134 -0.27 -3.77 39.00
C ASP A 134 -0.01 -2.84 40.20
N GLY A 135 1.04 -2.02 40.15
CA GLY A 135 1.42 -1.10 41.21
C GLY A 135 1.28 0.37 40.81
N PRO A 136 2.35 1.00 40.27
CA PRO A 136 2.34 2.40 39.86
C PRO A 136 1.15 2.81 38.97
N VAL A 137 0.77 2.00 37.98
CA VAL A 137 -0.35 2.35 37.09
C VAL A 137 -1.68 2.34 37.83
N GLU A 138 -1.98 1.28 38.58
CA GLU A 138 -3.20 1.22 39.41
C GLU A 138 -3.29 2.37 40.43
N GLN A 139 -2.17 2.73 41.06
CA GLN A 139 -2.13 3.89 41.97
C GLN A 139 -2.41 5.21 41.24
N ALA A 140 -1.81 5.42 40.06
CA ALA A 140 -2.09 6.61 39.25
C ALA A 140 -3.58 6.67 38.86
N CYS A 141 -4.17 5.55 38.44
CA CYS A 141 -5.59 5.46 38.10
C CYS A 141 -6.50 5.77 39.30
N ALA A 142 -6.14 5.33 40.51
CA ALA A 142 -6.89 5.64 41.73
C ALA A 142 -6.82 7.13 42.14
N MET A 143 -5.76 7.84 41.75
CA MET A 143 -5.60 9.27 42.00
C MET A 143 -6.37 10.15 41.00
N VAL A 144 -6.85 9.58 39.88
CA VAL A 144 -7.55 10.31 38.82
C VAL A 144 -9.01 10.57 39.20
N SER A 145 -9.42 11.83 39.07
CA SER A 145 -10.82 12.24 39.14
C SER A 145 -11.20 12.93 37.83
N ASP A 146 -12.00 12.24 37.01
CA ASP A 146 -12.43 12.73 35.69
C ASP A 146 -13.15 14.08 35.77
N TRP A 147 -14.03 14.23 36.76
CA TRP A 147 -14.76 15.48 36.98
C TRP A 147 -13.81 16.64 37.31
N GLN A 148 -12.83 16.42 38.20
CA GLN A 148 -11.89 17.46 38.61
C GLN A 148 -11.00 17.89 37.45
N ILE A 149 -10.40 16.92 36.75
CA ILE A 149 -9.48 17.17 35.63
C ILE A 149 -10.21 17.92 34.51
N THR A 150 -11.44 17.52 34.19
CA THR A 150 -12.23 18.20 33.15
C THR A 150 -12.57 19.64 33.56
N HIS A 151 -12.84 19.89 34.85
CA HIS A 151 -13.21 21.22 35.33
C HIS A 151 -12.00 22.17 35.45
N GLU A 152 -10.87 21.67 35.93
CA GLU A 152 -9.63 22.43 36.09
C GLU A 152 -8.79 22.48 34.81
N THR A 153 -9.10 21.63 33.82
CA THR A 153 -8.39 21.46 32.55
C THR A 153 -6.91 21.06 32.69
N ASP A 154 -6.55 20.50 33.84
CA ASP A 154 -5.20 20.05 34.18
C ASP A 154 -5.25 18.88 35.18
N LEU A 155 -4.12 18.18 35.35
CA LEU A 155 -3.96 17.15 36.37
C LEU A 155 -3.66 17.79 37.75
N PRO A 156 -4.14 17.21 38.85
CA PRO A 156 -3.77 17.65 40.19
C PRO A 156 -2.24 17.62 40.39
N PRO A 157 -1.64 18.59 41.12
CA PRO A 157 -0.19 18.64 41.35
C PRO A 157 0.40 17.35 41.91
N GLU A 158 -0.33 16.69 42.83
CA GLU A 158 0.08 15.41 43.42
C GLU A 158 0.16 14.28 42.39
N LEU A 159 -0.78 14.24 41.44
CA LEU A 159 -0.74 13.28 40.33
C LEU A 159 0.41 13.60 39.37
N TRP A 160 0.64 14.88 39.07
CA TRP A 160 1.80 15.30 38.28
C TRP A 160 3.11 14.83 38.91
N ASP A 161 3.29 15.04 40.22
CA ASP A 161 4.49 14.64 40.94
C ASP A 161 4.66 13.13 40.98
N PHE A 162 3.58 12.38 41.21
CA PHE A 162 3.59 10.92 41.16
C PHE A 162 4.05 10.39 39.78
N LEU A 163 3.46 10.87 38.70
CA LEU A 163 3.79 10.44 37.34
C LEU A 163 5.25 10.73 36.97
N LYS A 164 5.77 11.91 37.38
CA LYS A 164 7.18 12.27 37.19
C LYS A 164 8.11 11.37 38.01
N GLN A 165 7.79 11.12 39.28
CA GLN A 165 8.60 10.29 40.17
C GLN A 165 8.72 8.85 39.65
N HIS A 166 7.62 8.30 39.12
CA HIS A 166 7.56 6.96 38.56
C HIS A 166 7.90 6.89 37.06
N LYS A 167 8.40 7.99 36.47
CA LYS A 167 8.91 8.06 35.09
C LYS A 167 7.90 7.68 33.99
N PHE A 168 6.61 7.94 34.20
CA PHE A 168 5.57 7.64 33.21
C PHE A 168 5.81 8.28 31.84
N PHE A 169 6.45 9.46 31.81
CA PHE A 169 6.70 10.20 30.56
C PHE A 169 7.98 9.77 29.81
N GLY A 170 8.73 8.81 30.34
CA GLY A 170 10.03 8.40 29.81
C GLY A 170 10.17 6.90 29.51
N MET A 171 9.07 6.15 29.45
CA MET A 171 9.11 4.68 29.37
C MET A 171 9.85 4.10 28.16
N ILE A 172 9.93 4.86 27.05
CA ILE A 172 10.60 4.45 25.79
C ILE A 172 11.87 5.25 25.48
N ILE A 173 12.33 6.08 26.43
CA ILE A 173 13.55 6.86 26.29
C ILE A 173 14.72 6.01 26.84
N PRO A 174 15.76 5.71 26.03
CA PRO A 174 16.93 4.93 26.47
C PRO A 174 17.68 5.53 27.66
#